data_AF-A0A5R2NAH4-F1
#
_entry.id   AF-A0A5R2NAH4-F1
#
_cell.length_a   1.000
_cell.length_b   1.000
_cell.length_c   1.000
_cell.angle_alpha   90.00
_cell.angle_beta   90.00
_cell.angle_gamma   90.00
#
_symmetry.space_group_name_H-M   'P 1'
#
loop_
_entity.id
_entity.type
_entity.pdbx_description
1 polymer ?
#
loop_
_entity_poly.entity_id
_entity_poly.type
_entity_poly.pdbx_seq_one_letter_code
_entity_poly.pdbx_strand_id
1 'polypeptide(L)' 'LVEGGIDFARRNGARLVEACPIDLSRDSRSIGLFVGSSGVFEKAGFERLVERKAGRPLMRLML' A
#
# COMPACT_ATOMS: atom_id res chain seq x y z
N LEU A 1 5.27 -10.21 -2.42
CA LEU A 1 3.84 -10.28 -1.98
C LEU A 1 2.98 -9.24 -2.67
N VAL A 2 3.39 -7.96 -2.73
CA VAL A 2 2.61 -6.90 -3.39
C VAL A 2 2.33 -7.23 -4.86
N GLU A 3 3.33 -7.62 -5.65
CA GLU A 3 3.16 -8.04 -7.05
C GLU A 3 2.14 -9.18 -7.21
N GLY A 4 2.22 -10.23 -6.40
CA GLY A 4 1.26 -11.33 -6.45
C GLY A 4 -0.18 -10.89 -6.13
N GLY A 5 -0.36 -9.92 -5.22
CA GLY A 5 -1.66 -9.32 -4.94
C GLY A 5 -2.20 -8.49 -6.11
N ILE A 6 -1.33 -7.73 -6.78
CA ILE A 6 -1.67 -6.97 -7.99
C ILE A 6 -2.11 -7.92 -9.11
N ASP A 7 -1.32 -8.96 -9.38
CA ASP A 7 -1.60 -9.95 -10.41
C ASP A 7 -2.92 -10.67 -10.16
N PHE A 8 -3.18 -11.04 -8.91
CA PHE A 8 -4.46 -11.61 -8.51
C PHE A 8 -5.61 -10.63 -8.78
N ALA A 9 -5.48 -9.37 -8.36
CA ALA A 9 -6.52 -8.36 -8.58
C ALA A 9 -6.80 -8.14 -10.08
N ARG A 10 -5.75 -8.04 -10.91
CA ARG A 10 -5.89 -7.94 -12.38
C ARG A 10 -6.64 -9.12 -12.97
N ARG A 11 -6.23 -10.35 -12.63
CA ARG A 11 -6.87 -11.57 -13.14
C ARG A 11 -8.34 -11.67 -12.77
N ASN A 12 -8.75 -11.02 -11.69
CA ASN A 12 -10.13 -10.95 -11.23
C ASN A 12 -10.89 -9.70 -11.72
N GLY A 13 -10.34 -8.95 -12.67
CA GLY A 13 -11.02 -7.83 -13.32
C GLY A 13 -11.10 -6.54 -12.49
N ALA A 14 -10.27 -6.41 -11.45
CA ALA A 14 -10.15 -5.14 -10.74
C ALA A 14 -9.57 -4.06 -11.67
N ARG A 15 -10.08 -2.84 -11.57
CA ARG A 15 -9.61 -1.67 -12.35
C ARG A 15 -8.57 -0.83 -11.60
N LEU A 16 -8.54 -0.95 -10.29
CA LEU A 16 -7.64 -0.25 -9.40
C LEU A 16 -7.43 -1.07 -8.12
N VAL A 17 -6.32 -0.80 -7.44
CA VAL A 17 -6.00 -1.33 -6.11
C VAL A 17 -5.65 -0.16 -5.20
N GLU A 18 -6.21 -0.16 -3.99
CA GLU A 18 -5.87 0.83 -2.97
C GLU A 18 -5.13 0.18 -1.80
N ALA A 19 -4.18 0.92 -1.24
CA ALA A 19 -3.40 0.52 -0.08
C ALA A 19 -3.33 1.67 0.94
N CYS A 20 -3.33 1.31 2.22
CA CYS A 20 -3.13 2.25 3.33
C CYS A 20 -1.84 1.89 4.11
N PRO A 21 -0.64 2.11 3.52
CA PRO A 21 0.62 1.80 4.18
C PRO A 21 0.95 2.80 5.30
N ILE A 22 2.10 2.60 5.93
CA ILE A 22 2.70 3.55 6.86
C ILE A 22 4.02 4.10 6.32
N ASP A 23 4.30 5.39 6.51
CA ASP A 23 5.56 6.00 6.04
C ASP A 23 6.76 5.65 6.93
N LEU A 24 6.54 5.44 8.23
CA LEU A 24 7.59 5.17 9.21
C LEU A 24 7.14 4.11 10.22
N SER A 25 7.70 2.90 10.15
CA SER A 25 7.65 1.94 11.26
C SER A 25 8.74 2.26 12.28
N ARG A 26 8.59 3.37 13.03
CA ARG A 26 9.58 3.78 14.04
C ARG A 26 9.61 2.90 15.29
N ASP A 27 8.63 2.01 15.46
CA ASP A 27 8.58 1.13 16.61
C ASP A 27 8.47 -0.34 16.17
N SER A 28 9.58 -1.08 16.30
CA SER A 28 9.64 -2.52 16.10
C SER A 28 8.76 -3.31 17.09
N ARG A 29 8.20 -2.62 18.11
CA ARG A 29 7.26 -3.18 19.08
C ARG A 29 5.80 -2.97 18.70
N SER A 30 5.51 -2.44 17.51
CA SER A 30 4.14 -2.42 17.02
C SER A 30 3.69 -3.86 16.77
N ILE A 31 2.93 -4.40 17.72
CA ILE A 31 2.12 -5.63 17.60
C ILE A 31 0.98 -5.44 16.56
N GLY A 32 1.07 -4.38 15.75
CA GLY A 32 0.14 -4.06 14.69
C GLY A 32 0.25 -5.07 13.56
N LEU A 33 -0.90 -5.27 12.90
CA LEU A 33 -1.09 -5.94 11.62
C LEU A 33 0.13 -5.77 10.70
N PHE A 34 0.45 -6.76 9.86
CA PHE A 34 1.52 -6.69 8.87
C PHE A 34 1.30 -5.53 7.88
N VAL A 35 1.59 -4.29 8.27
CA VAL A 35 1.40 -3.10 7.45
C VAL A 35 2.70 -2.80 6.73
N GLY A 36 2.67 -2.90 5.40
CA GLY A 36 3.83 -2.57 4.57
C GLY A 36 4.20 -1.09 4.65
N SER A 37 5.48 -0.78 4.41
CA SER A 37 5.94 0.59 4.27
C SER A 37 5.50 1.18 2.94
N SER A 38 5.24 2.49 2.89
CA SER A 38 4.84 3.18 1.66
C SER A 38 5.84 3.01 0.53
N GLY A 39 7.14 2.99 0.83
CA GLY A 39 8.18 2.75 -0.17
C GLY A 39 8.07 1.41 -0.93
N VAL A 40 7.46 0.38 -0.34
CA VAL A 40 7.20 -0.89 -1.06
C VAL A 40 6.10 -0.69 -2.11
N PHE A 41 5.07 0.09 -1.79
CA PHE A 41 3.97 0.38 -2.70
C PHE A 41 4.37 1.39 -3.78
N GLU A 42 5.18 2.40 -3.45
CA GLU A 42 5.75 3.34 -4.42
C GLU A 42 6.57 2.60 -5.50
N LYS A 43 7.42 1.65 -5.09
CA LYS A 43 8.17 0.79 -6.03
C LYS A 43 7.28 -0.09 -6.91
N ALA A 44 6.10 -0.45 -6.41
CA ALA A 44 5.11 -1.23 -7.16
C ALA A 44 4.21 -0.37 -8.07
N GLY A 45 4.47 0.95 -8.17
CA GLY A 45 3.75 1.87 -9.04
C GLY A 45 2.50 2.49 -8.41
N PHE A 46 2.32 2.38 -7.10
CA PHE A 46 1.23 3.09 -6.42
C PHE A 46 1.55 4.56 -6.26
N GLU A 47 0.55 5.40 -6.50
CA GLU A 47 0.61 6.84 -6.30
C GLU A 47 -0.11 7.25 -5.02
N ARG A 48 0.41 8.25 -4.30
CA ARG A 48 -0.26 8.82 -3.13
C ARG A 48 -1.44 9.68 -3.57
N LEU A 49 -2.64 9.39 -3.06
CA LEU A 49 -3.84 10.18 -3.35
C LEU A 49 -4.15 11.21 -2.27
N VAL A 50 -4.16 10.77 -1.00
CA VAL A 50 -4.53 11.62 0.13
C VAL A 50 -3.85 11.12 1.38
N GLU A 51 -3.48 12.05 2.26
CA GLU A 51 -2.97 11.74 3.58
C GLU A 51 -3.91 12.35 4.63
N ARG A 52 -4.74 11.51 5.25
CA ARG A 52 -5.70 11.96 6.28
C ARG A 52 -5.06 12.12 7.65
N LYS A 53 -4.04 11.32 7.94
CA LYS A 53 -3.28 11.32 9.19
C LYS A 53 -1.80 11.21 8.83
N ALA A 54 -0.96 11.99 9.52
CA ALA A 54 0.48 11.98 9.32
C ALA A 54 1.04 10.55 9.36
N GLY A 55 1.74 10.16 8.28
CA GLY A 55 2.33 8.85 8.09
C GLY A 55 1.35 7.72 7.77
N ARG A 56 0.11 8.05 7.33
CA ARG A 56 -0.92 7.10 6.88
C ARG A 56 -1.53 7.56 5.54
N PRO A 57 -0.78 7.45 4.43
CA PRO A 57 -1.31 7.79 3.12
C PRO A 57 -2.30 6.72 2.63
N LEU A 58 -3.29 7.16 1.83
CA LEU A 58 -4.00 6.31 0.89
C LEU A 58 -3.24 6.36 -0.43
N MET A 59 -2.86 5.19 -0.94
CA MET A 59 -2.17 5.05 -2.21
C MET A 59 -3.00 4.21 -3.18
N ARG A 60 -2.89 4.47 -4.48
CA ARG A 60 -3.64 3.77 -5.53
C ARG A 60 -2.74 3.35 -6.69
N LEU A 61 -3.00 2.15 -7.20
CA LEU A 61 -2.48 1.66 -8.47
C LEU A 61 -3.65 1.47 -9.44
N MET A 62 -3.52 1.99 -10.66
CA MET A 62 -4.41 1.66 -11.76
C MET A 62 -3.93 0.37 -12.43
N LEU A 63 -4.86 -0.56 -12.71
CA LEU A 63 -4.53 -1.91 -13.17
C LEU A 63 -4.58 -2.09 -14.69
#